data_AF-A0A4U9D482-F1
#
_entry.id   AF-A0A4U9D482-F1
#
_cell.length_a   1.000
_cell.length_b   1.000
_cell.length_c   1.000
_cell.angle_alpha   90.00
_cell.angle_beta   90.00
_cell.angle_gamma   90.00
#
_symmetry.space_group_name_H-M   'P 1'
#
loop_
_entity.id
_entity.type
_entity.pdbx_description
1 polymer ?
#
loop_
_entity_poly.entity_id
_entity_poly.type
_entity_poly.pdbx_seq_one_letter_code
_entity_poly.pdbx_strand_id
1 'polypeptide(L)'
;MNWSQKKYECAGINSNVSAAVFGGHFDTRLMQYLASRMVNMVARYNRLPDMSRADIDLLAGDIANFIRSELANIDDSSFGELKTLYTWYMRAGFISLQFNVTPPHWDRVTNKYFNKDDIAPAVIRMFTESWWRSRLRRVASAWREHLQIAVGNVSKKRHAYASKNCVTDWREQKRRTREFLKGLELEDEDGNRISLIEKYDGSVANPAIRRCELMTRIRGF
;
A
#
# COMPACT_ATOMS: atom_id res chain seq x y z
N MET A 1 -7.42 -19.55 -17.25
CA MET A 1 -7.21 -19.48 -15.78
C MET A 1 -5.89 -18.81 -15.36
N ASN A 2 -4.85 -18.76 -16.19
CA ASN A 2 -3.47 -18.40 -15.79
C ASN A 2 -3.10 -16.88 -15.84
N TRP A 3 -3.92 -16.00 -16.43
CA TRP A 3 -3.55 -14.58 -16.59
C TRP A 3 -3.73 -13.74 -15.32
N SER A 4 -4.79 -13.98 -14.54
CA SER A 4 -5.07 -13.24 -13.31
C SER A 4 -4.03 -13.52 -12.22
N GLN A 5 -3.54 -14.75 -12.10
CA GLN A 5 -2.48 -15.14 -11.18
C GLN A 5 -1.14 -14.49 -11.54
N LYS A 6 -0.70 -14.62 -12.80
CA LYS A 6 0.56 -14.03 -13.30
C LYS A 6 0.65 -12.51 -13.13
N LYS A 7 -0.48 -11.80 -13.06
CA LYS A 7 -0.50 -10.34 -12.87
C LYS A 7 -0.04 -9.90 -11.48
N TYR A 8 -0.29 -10.71 -10.46
CA TYR A 8 -0.01 -10.34 -9.07
C TYR A 8 1.14 -11.12 -8.47
N GLU A 9 1.36 -12.36 -8.92
CA GLU A 9 2.41 -13.22 -8.38
C GLU A 9 3.80 -12.62 -8.52
N CYS A 10 4.59 -12.82 -7.48
CA CYS A 10 6.00 -12.51 -7.44
C CYS A 10 6.81 -13.82 -7.55
N ALA A 11 7.42 -14.08 -8.71
CA ALA A 11 8.04 -15.36 -9.04
C ALA A 11 9.43 -15.61 -8.40
N GLY A 12 9.88 -14.73 -7.51
CA GLY A 12 11.19 -14.80 -6.87
C GLY A 12 11.72 -13.42 -6.50
N ILE A 13 12.95 -13.34 -6.00
CA ILE A 13 13.61 -12.07 -5.68
C ILE A 13 14.04 -11.38 -6.99
N ASN A 14 13.60 -10.13 -7.19
CA ASN A 14 13.97 -9.32 -8.34
C ASN A 14 15.49 -9.05 -8.34
N SER A 15 16.12 -9.05 -9.51
CA SER A 15 17.56 -8.77 -9.67
C SER A 15 18.00 -7.45 -9.04
N ASN A 16 17.17 -6.40 -9.12
CA ASN A 16 17.46 -5.10 -8.51
C ASN A 16 17.50 -5.17 -6.98
N VAL A 17 16.58 -5.94 -6.39
CA VAL A 17 16.58 -6.21 -4.95
C VAL A 17 17.77 -7.08 -4.60
N SER A 18 18.11 -8.07 -5.41
CA SER A 18 19.26 -8.94 -5.16
C SER A 18 20.59 -8.19 -5.17
N ALA A 19 20.78 -7.32 -6.16
CA ALA A 19 21.97 -6.50 -6.29
C ALA A 19 22.06 -5.44 -5.19
N ALA A 20 20.96 -4.74 -4.91
CA ALA A 20 20.93 -3.75 -3.86
C ALA A 20 21.08 -4.43 -2.49
N VAL A 21 20.11 -5.25 -2.09
CA VAL A 21 19.99 -5.82 -0.74
C VAL A 21 21.12 -6.77 -0.38
N PHE A 22 21.45 -7.70 -1.27
CA PHE A 22 22.37 -8.79 -0.95
C PHE A 22 23.76 -8.64 -1.58
N GLY A 23 24.03 -7.57 -2.34
CA GLY A 23 25.31 -7.38 -3.02
C GLY A 23 25.63 -8.47 -4.05
N GLY A 24 24.63 -9.26 -4.46
CA GLY A 24 24.82 -10.42 -5.34
C GLY A 24 25.44 -11.67 -4.68
N HIS A 25 25.68 -11.66 -3.36
CA HIS A 25 26.29 -12.78 -2.64
C HIS A 25 25.46 -13.23 -1.43
N PHE A 26 25.39 -14.55 -1.19
CA PHE A 26 24.66 -15.15 -0.08
C PHE A 26 25.59 -15.90 0.89
N ASP A 27 26.86 -15.51 0.91
CA ASP A 27 27.91 -16.32 1.55
C ASP A 27 28.02 -16.04 3.06
N THR A 28 27.54 -14.88 3.51
CA THR A 28 27.54 -14.53 4.94
C THR A 28 26.24 -14.92 5.63
N ARG A 29 26.34 -15.29 6.92
CA ARG A 29 25.18 -15.67 7.75
C ARG A 29 24.10 -14.57 7.80
N LEU A 30 24.52 -13.30 7.80
CA LEU A 30 23.61 -12.16 7.75
C LEU A 30 22.85 -12.11 6.42
N MET A 31 23.54 -12.25 5.28
CA MET A 31 22.90 -12.22 3.97
C MET A 31 21.96 -13.41 3.77
N GLN A 32 22.30 -14.59 4.27
CA GLN A 32 21.42 -15.77 4.27
C GLN A 32 20.15 -15.53 5.09
N TYR A 33 20.28 -14.91 6.27
CA TYR A 33 19.14 -14.56 7.11
C TYR A 33 18.23 -13.53 6.42
N LEU A 34 18.79 -12.46 5.86
CA LEU A 34 18.02 -11.42 5.15
C LEU A 34 17.32 -11.99 3.91
N ALA A 35 18.02 -12.83 3.14
CA ALA A 35 17.44 -13.53 2.00
C ALA A 35 16.28 -14.44 2.43
N SER A 36 16.46 -15.22 3.50
CA SER A 36 15.40 -16.08 4.04
C SER A 36 14.17 -15.28 4.47
N ARG A 37 14.36 -14.12 5.12
CA ARG A 37 13.27 -13.21 5.46
C ARG A 37 12.56 -12.68 4.21
N MET A 38 13.31 -12.25 3.20
CA MET A 38 12.75 -11.77 1.93
C MET A 38 11.92 -12.86 1.24
N VAL A 39 12.45 -14.08 1.14
CA VAL A 39 11.74 -15.24 0.56
C VAL A 39 10.46 -15.53 1.34
N ASN A 40 10.50 -15.49 2.68
CA ASN A 40 9.30 -15.69 3.50
C ASN A 40 8.23 -14.62 3.22
N MET A 41 8.62 -13.35 3.14
CA MET A 41 7.68 -12.26 2.83
C MET A 41 7.11 -12.38 1.42
N VAL A 42 7.91 -12.77 0.42
CA VAL A 42 7.45 -13.02 -0.96
C VAL A 42 6.48 -14.19 -1.01
N ALA A 43 6.76 -15.29 -0.29
CA ALA A 43 5.86 -16.43 -0.19
C ALA A 43 4.51 -16.06 0.45
N ARG A 44 4.52 -15.23 1.50
CA ARG A 44 3.31 -14.70 2.13
C ARG A 44 2.57 -13.74 1.20
N TYR A 45 3.28 -12.87 0.49
CA TYR A 45 2.69 -11.98 -0.50
C TYR A 45 1.93 -12.75 -1.59
N ASN A 46 2.48 -13.87 -2.08
CA ASN A 46 1.79 -14.71 -3.06
C ASN A 46 0.54 -15.41 -2.52
N ARG A 47 0.33 -15.40 -1.21
CA ARG A 47 -0.87 -15.92 -0.52
C ARG A 47 -1.84 -14.83 -0.09
N LEU A 48 -1.62 -13.57 -0.49
CA LEU A 48 -2.53 -12.45 -0.21
C LEU A 48 -4.03 -12.75 -0.43
N PRO A 49 -4.47 -13.44 -1.50
CA PRO A 49 -5.90 -13.73 -1.67
C PRO A 49 -6.48 -14.64 -0.59
N ASP A 50 -5.67 -15.49 0.02
CA ASP A 50 -6.10 -16.46 1.03
C ASP A 50 -5.92 -15.95 2.47
N MET A 51 -5.13 -14.89 2.66
CA MET A 51 -4.81 -14.32 3.97
C MET A 51 -5.98 -13.54 4.59
N SER A 52 -6.08 -13.59 5.93
CA SER A 52 -6.98 -12.73 6.69
C SER A 52 -6.50 -11.27 6.72
N ARG A 53 -7.38 -10.33 7.10
CA ARG A 53 -6.96 -8.92 7.26
C ARG A 53 -5.85 -8.74 8.30
N ALA A 54 -5.84 -9.55 9.36
CA ALA A 54 -4.79 -9.50 10.39
C ALA A 54 -3.45 -9.99 9.85
N ASP A 55 -3.45 -11.08 9.06
CA ASP A 55 -2.22 -11.61 8.46
C ASP A 55 -1.60 -10.65 7.45
N ILE A 56 -2.45 -9.95 6.69
CA ILE A 56 -2.01 -8.90 5.75
C ILE A 56 -1.35 -7.74 6.51
N ASP A 57 -1.92 -7.38 7.66
CA ASP A 57 -1.36 -6.33 8.51
C ASP A 57 -0.01 -6.75 9.12
N LEU A 58 0.13 -8.00 9.57
CA LEU A 58 1.42 -8.54 10.01
C LEU A 58 2.46 -8.50 8.87
N LEU A 59 2.08 -8.90 7.66
CA LEU A 59 2.99 -8.82 6.50
C LEU A 59 3.39 -7.38 6.19
N ALA A 60 2.46 -6.43 6.29
CA ALA A 60 2.75 -5.01 6.15
C ALA A 60 3.79 -4.53 7.17
N GLY A 61 3.64 -4.94 8.44
CA GLY A 61 4.60 -4.66 9.50
C GLY A 61 5.97 -5.27 9.22
N ASP A 62 6.01 -6.52 8.79
CA ASP A 62 7.25 -7.23 8.46
C ASP A 62 8.01 -6.55 7.31
N ILE A 63 7.33 -6.16 6.23
CA ILE A 63 7.94 -5.44 5.10
C ILE A 63 8.46 -4.07 5.54
N ALA A 64 7.68 -3.32 6.30
CA ALA A 64 8.06 -2.00 6.80
C ALA A 64 9.30 -2.08 7.72
N ASN A 65 9.33 -3.07 8.61
CA ASN A 65 10.46 -3.33 9.50
C ASN A 65 11.68 -3.81 8.73
N PHE A 66 11.51 -4.66 7.71
CA PHE A 66 12.60 -5.08 6.86
C PHE A 66 13.25 -3.87 6.16
N ILE A 67 12.46 -2.99 5.55
CA ILE A 67 12.97 -1.76 4.93
C ILE A 67 13.68 -0.89 5.98
N ARG A 68 13.09 -0.69 7.16
CA ARG A 68 13.73 0.09 8.24
C ARG A 68 15.09 -0.46 8.63
N SER A 69 15.19 -1.77 8.84
CA SER A 69 16.45 -2.44 9.18
C SER A 69 17.48 -2.32 8.06
N GLU A 70 17.06 -2.46 6.80
CA GLU A 70 17.96 -2.29 5.65
C GLU A 70 18.52 -0.87 5.55
N LEU A 71 17.68 0.14 5.77
CA LEU A 71 18.12 1.54 5.72
C LEU A 71 19.09 1.87 6.85
N ALA A 72 18.89 1.31 8.05
CA ALA A 72 19.77 1.52 9.20
C ALA A 72 21.17 0.89 9.02
N ASN A 73 21.32 -0.09 8.13
CA ASN A 73 22.60 -0.75 7.85
C ASN A 73 23.42 -0.03 6.76
N ILE A 74 22.88 1.00 6.11
CA ILE A 74 23.61 1.75 5.08
C ILE A 74 24.62 2.67 5.77
N ASP A 75 25.91 2.45 5.51
CA ASP A 75 26.96 3.39 5.91
C ASP A 75 26.85 4.67 5.06
N ASP A 76 26.37 5.75 5.67
CA ASP A 76 26.19 7.06 5.05
C ASP A 76 27.21 8.10 5.53
N SER A 77 28.19 7.69 6.34
CA SER A 77 29.19 8.56 6.98
C SER A 77 29.99 9.41 5.99
N SER A 78 30.11 8.94 4.74
CA SER A 78 30.87 9.59 3.67
C SER A 78 30.00 10.30 2.62
N PHE A 79 28.66 10.33 2.79
CA PHE A 79 27.74 10.90 1.81
C PHE A 79 27.19 12.26 2.22
N GLY A 80 27.05 13.17 1.25
CA GLY A 80 26.22 14.36 1.44
C GLY A 80 24.75 13.98 1.59
N GLU A 81 23.99 14.76 2.35
CA GLU A 81 22.61 14.46 2.75
C GLU A 81 21.68 14.04 1.59
N LEU A 82 21.77 14.72 0.44
CA LEU A 82 20.96 14.39 -0.74
C LEU A 82 21.30 13.00 -1.30
N LYS A 83 22.57 12.62 -1.29
CA LYS A 83 23.03 11.31 -1.75
C LYS A 83 22.56 10.21 -0.80
N THR A 84 22.60 10.45 0.51
CA THR A 84 22.05 9.55 1.52
C THR A 84 20.55 9.33 1.33
N LEU A 85 19.77 10.40 1.15
CA LEU A 85 18.34 10.28 0.93
C LEU A 85 18.00 9.56 -0.38
N TYR A 86 18.77 9.80 -1.43
CA TYR A 86 18.61 9.09 -2.70
C TYR A 86 18.93 7.60 -2.57
N THR A 87 20.02 7.22 -1.91
CA THR A 87 20.36 5.80 -1.70
C THR A 87 19.29 5.09 -0.88
N TRP A 88 18.79 5.73 0.18
CA TRP A 88 17.68 5.21 0.98
C TRP A 88 16.41 5.05 0.16
N TYR A 89 16.06 6.05 -0.66
CA TYR A 89 14.91 5.99 -1.53
C TYR A 89 15.00 4.86 -2.55
N MET A 90 16.13 4.72 -3.24
CA MET A 90 16.30 3.66 -4.24
C MET A 90 16.24 2.27 -3.59
N ARG A 91 16.87 2.10 -2.43
CA ARG A 91 16.84 0.84 -1.67
C ARG A 91 15.43 0.45 -1.25
N ALA A 92 14.72 1.36 -0.59
CA ALA A 92 13.33 1.16 -0.19
C ALA A 92 12.40 0.99 -1.40
N GLY A 93 12.71 1.68 -2.49
CA GLY A 93 11.96 1.62 -3.75
C GLY A 93 12.05 0.26 -4.43
N PHE A 94 13.25 -0.31 -4.53
CA PHE A 94 13.43 -1.66 -5.08
C PHE A 94 12.72 -2.72 -4.24
N ILE A 95 12.83 -2.66 -2.90
CA ILE A 95 12.07 -3.56 -2.02
C ILE A 95 10.57 -3.36 -2.21
N SER A 96 10.10 -2.12 -2.42
CA SER A 96 8.67 -1.90 -2.64
C SER A 96 8.18 -2.53 -3.95
N LEU A 97 8.97 -2.40 -5.02
CA LEU A 97 8.67 -2.98 -6.34
C LEU A 97 8.67 -4.51 -6.30
N GLN A 98 9.45 -5.14 -5.41
CA GLN A 98 9.40 -6.59 -5.15
C GLN A 98 7.98 -7.09 -4.88
N PHE A 99 7.17 -6.26 -4.22
CA PHE A 99 5.80 -6.57 -3.83
C PHE A 99 4.77 -5.91 -4.77
N ASN A 100 5.16 -5.59 -6.01
CA ASN A 100 4.35 -4.88 -6.99
C ASN A 100 3.72 -3.58 -6.45
N VAL A 101 4.40 -2.93 -5.51
CA VAL A 101 3.98 -1.65 -4.94
C VAL A 101 4.88 -0.55 -5.51
N THR A 102 4.29 0.35 -6.28
CA THR A 102 5.02 1.51 -6.82
C THR A 102 5.40 2.48 -5.69
N PRO A 103 6.69 2.82 -5.56
CA PRO A 103 7.16 3.84 -4.62
C PRO A 103 6.51 5.20 -4.84
N PRO A 104 6.34 6.04 -3.80
CA PRO A 104 5.87 7.40 -3.98
C PRO A 104 6.83 8.19 -4.88
N HIS A 105 6.31 8.88 -5.89
CA HIS A 105 7.10 9.68 -6.84
C HIS A 105 8.13 8.90 -7.69
N TRP A 106 7.94 7.58 -7.87
CA TRP A 106 8.89 6.72 -8.60
C TRP A 106 9.34 7.27 -9.96
N ASP A 107 8.38 7.61 -10.83
CA ASP A 107 8.70 8.09 -12.19
C ASP A 107 9.44 9.43 -12.18
N ARG A 108 9.17 10.28 -11.18
CA ARG A 108 9.82 11.58 -11.03
C ARG A 108 11.26 11.41 -10.55
N VAL A 109 11.49 10.57 -9.55
CA VAL A 109 12.84 10.36 -8.97
C VAL A 109 13.74 9.58 -9.93
N THR A 110 13.18 8.72 -10.78
CA THR A 110 13.95 7.93 -11.75
C THR A 110 14.25 8.66 -13.06
N ASN A 111 13.34 9.53 -13.55
CA ASN A 111 13.45 10.13 -14.88
C ASN A 111 13.64 11.66 -14.89
N LYS A 112 13.55 12.35 -13.76
CA LYS A 112 13.58 13.82 -13.67
C LYS A 112 14.41 14.29 -12.47
N TYR A 113 14.62 15.61 -12.41
CA TYR A 113 15.14 16.28 -11.21
C TYR A 113 14.17 16.12 -10.05
N PHE A 114 14.71 15.84 -8.86
CA PHE A 114 13.98 15.72 -7.60
C PHE A 114 14.59 16.66 -6.55
N ASN A 115 13.77 17.06 -5.58
CA ASN A 115 14.22 17.83 -4.42
C ASN A 115 14.19 16.94 -3.15
N LYS A 116 15.02 17.28 -2.17
CA LYS A 116 15.08 16.69 -0.84
C LYS A 116 13.70 16.64 -0.16
N ASP A 117 12.93 17.72 -0.27
CA ASP A 117 11.61 17.86 0.36
C ASP A 117 10.58 16.85 -0.16
N ASP A 118 10.75 16.36 -1.39
CA ASP A 118 9.90 15.32 -1.97
C ASP A 118 10.33 13.90 -1.55
N ILE A 119 11.65 13.68 -1.38
CA ILE A 119 12.21 12.34 -1.12
C ILE A 119 12.03 11.92 0.33
N ALA A 120 12.39 12.78 1.29
CA ALA A 120 12.31 12.43 2.71
C ALA A 120 10.94 11.85 3.12
N PRO A 121 9.79 12.49 2.80
CA PRO A 121 8.48 11.92 3.11
C PRO A 121 8.16 10.64 2.32
N ALA A 122 8.72 10.48 1.11
CA ALA A 122 8.54 9.27 0.33
C ALA A 122 9.26 8.06 0.97
N VAL A 123 10.48 8.27 1.49
CA VAL A 123 11.24 7.24 2.23
C VAL A 123 10.50 6.86 3.50
N ILE A 124 10.06 7.85 4.29
CA ILE A 124 9.30 7.61 5.54
C ILE A 124 8.08 6.72 5.29
N ARG A 125 7.33 7.00 4.23
CA ARG A 125 6.18 6.20 3.84
C ARG A 125 6.54 4.74 3.58
N MET A 126 7.66 4.46 2.91
CA MET A 126 8.06 3.09 2.55
C MET A 126 8.50 2.23 3.76
N PHE A 127 8.94 2.82 4.88
CA PHE A 127 9.16 2.07 6.12
C PHE A 127 8.03 2.22 7.15
N THR A 128 6.91 2.86 6.75
CA THR A 128 5.73 3.01 7.61
C THR A 128 4.73 1.88 7.36
N GLU A 129 4.36 1.19 8.43
CA GLU A 129 3.44 0.05 8.35
C GLU A 129 2.05 0.42 7.80
N SER A 130 1.45 1.52 8.27
CA SER A 130 0.10 1.94 7.86
C SER A 130 -0.01 2.21 6.34
N TRP A 131 1.11 2.64 5.74
CA TRP A 131 1.24 2.86 4.30
C TRP A 131 1.17 1.55 3.51
N TRP A 132 1.82 0.50 4.04
CA TRP A 132 1.80 -0.86 3.49
C TRP A 132 0.45 -1.55 3.67
N ARG A 133 -0.16 -1.46 4.87
CA ARG A 133 -1.48 -2.06 5.17
C ARG A 133 -2.52 -1.68 4.13
N SER A 134 -2.63 -0.39 3.83
CA SER A 134 -3.58 0.13 2.86
C SER A 134 -3.36 -0.41 1.44
N ARG A 135 -2.11 -0.65 1.04
CA ARG A 135 -1.73 -1.11 -0.30
C ARG A 135 -1.92 -2.61 -0.45
N LEU A 136 -1.41 -3.40 0.48
CA LEU A 136 -1.55 -4.85 0.45
C LEU A 136 -3.02 -5.28 0.53
N ARG A 137 -3.83 -4.59 1.34
CA ARG A 137 -5.28 -4.84 1.37
C ARG A 137 -5.94 -4.57 0.01
N ARG A 138 -5.58 -3.48 -0.68
CA ARG A 138 -6.09 -3.18 -2.03
C ARG A 138 -5.69 -4.24 -3.04
N VAL A 139 -4.41 -4.66 -3.02
CA VAL A 139 -3.90 -5.73 -3.88
C VAL A 139 -4.66 -7.03 -3.60
N ALA A 140 -4.78 -7.43 -2.33
CA ALA A 140 -5.50 -8.64 -1.95
C ALA A 140 -6.97 -8.61 -2.40
N SER A 141 -7.68 -7.49 -2.19
CA SER A 141 -9.07 -7.34 -2.64
C SER A 141 -9.20 -7.40 -4.17
N ALA A 142 -8.33 -6.72 -4.91
CA ALA A 142 -8.34 -6.75 -6.37
C ALA A 142 -8.01 -8.16 -6.91
N TRP A 143 -7.03 -8.83 -6.29
CA TRP A 143 -6.64 -10.18 -6.66
C TRP A 143 -7.77 -11.19 -6.39
N ARG A 144 -8.40 -11.16 -5.21
CA ARG A 144 -9.58 -11.99 -4.92
C ARG A 144 -10.67 -11.78 -5.95
N GLU A 145 -10.96 -10.53 -6.31
CA GLU A 145 -11.99 -10.23 -7.31
C GLU A 145 -11.63 -10.79 -8.69
N HIS A 146 -10.38 -10.64 -9.13
CA HIS A 146 -9.92 -11.23 -10.39
C HIS A 146 -9.99 -12.76 -10.40
N LEU A 147 -9.77 -13.42 -9.25
CA LEU A 147 -10.01 -14.86 -9.11
C LEU A 147 -11.50 -15.19 -9.25
N GLN A 148 -12.39 -14.40 -8.63
CA GLN A 148 -13.85 -14.59 -8.77
C GLN A 148 -14.33 -14.39 -10.21
N ILE A 149 -13.76 -13.43 -10.95
CA ILE A 149 -14.01 -13.26 -12.38
C ILE A 149 -13.53 -14.49 -13.16
N ALA A 150 -12.30 -14.97 -12.89
CA ALA A 150 -11.74 -16.12 -13.59
C ALA A 150 -12.53 -17.42 -13.38
N VAL A 151 -13.15 -17.59 -12.20
CA VAL A 151 -14.02 -18.73 -11.88
C VAL A 151 -15.44 -18.56 -12.43
N GLY A 152 -15.79 -17.40 -12.99
CA GLY A 152 -17.11 -17.13 -13.60
C GLY A 152 -18.19 -16.66 -12.62
N ASN A 153 -17.81 -16.36 -11.37
CA ASN A 153 -18.73 -15.84 -10.35
C ASN A 153 -19.17 -14.40 -10.64
N VAL A 154 -18.37 -13.68 -11.43
CA VAL A 154 -18.69 -12.36 -11.97
C VAL A 154 -18.95 -12.52 -13.47
N SER A 155 -20.22 -12.45 -13.84
CA SER A 155 -20.68 -12.61 -15.22
C SER A 155 -22.08 -12.01 -15.38
N LYS A 156 -22.47 -11.71 -16.62
CA LYS A 156 -23.82 -11.19 -16.93
C LYS A 156 -24.95 -12.08 -16.38
N LYS A 157 -24.72 -13.39 -16.27
CA LYS A 157 -25.71 -14.39 -15.81
C LYS A 157 -25.77 -14.52 -14.29
N ARG A 158 -24.69 -14.20 -13.56
CA ARG A 158 -24.60 -14.33 -12.10
C ARG A 158 -24.57 -12.95 -11.45
N HIS A 159 -23.38 -12.47 -11.08
CA HIS A 159 -23.19 -11.11 -10.60
C HIS A 159 -22.51 -10.27 -11.68
N ALA A 160 -23.23 -9.29 -12.24
CA ALA A 160 -22.79 -8.57 -13.42
C ALA A 160 -21.53 -7.69 -13.22
N TYR A 161 -21.35 -7.13 -12.03
CA TYR A 161 -20.32 -6.09 -11.78
C TYR A 161 -19.26 -6.48 -10.77
N ALA A 162 -19.63 -7.22 -9.72
CA ALA A 162 -18.73 -7.57 -8.65
C ALA A 162 -19.19 -8.86 -7.97
N SER A 163 -18.24 -9.62 -7.41
CA SER A 163 -18.56 -10.82 -6.64
C SER A 163 -19.39 -10.49 -5.39
N LYS A 164 -20.19 -11.45 -4.92
CA LYS A 164 -20.97 -11.31 -3.67
C LYS A 164 -20.07 -10.91 -2.49
N ASN A 165 -18.89 -11.52 -2.38
CA ASN A 165 -17.94 -11.23 -1.30
C ASN A 165 -17.43 -9.79 -1.37
N CYS A 166 -17.08 -9.30 -2.56
CA CYS A 166 -16.66 -7.90 -2.76
C CYS A 166 -17.74 -6.91 -2.29
N VAL A 167 -19.00 -7.15 -2.66
CA VAL A 167 -20.12 -6.29 -2.24
C VAL A 167 -20.33 -6.33 -0.72
N THR A 168 -20.26 -7.51 -0.10
CA THR A 168 -20.37 -7.66 1.35
C THR A 168 -19.23 -6.94 2.08
N ASP A 169 -17.99 -7.12 1.64
CA ASP A 169 -16.81 -6.45 2.21
C ASP A 169 -16.91 -4.92 2.13
N TRP A 170 -17.40 -4.42 0.99
CA TRP A 170 -17.63 -3.00 0.78
C TRP A 170 -18.71 -2.44 1.71
N ARG A 171 -19.84 -3.15 1.87
CA ARG A 171 -20.90 -2.76 2.81
C ARG A 171 -20.40 -2.74 4.25
N GLU A 172 -19.64 -3.76 4.62
CA GLU A 172 -19.05 -3.87 5.96
C GLU A 172 -18.03 -2.76 6.23
N GLN A 173 -17.21 -2.39 5.23
CA GLN A 173 -16.32 -1.23 5.34
C GLN A 173 -17.12 0.06 5.56
N LYS A 174 -18.21 0.28 4.81
CA LYS A 174 -19.09 1.45 4.98
C LYS A 174 -19.74 1.48 6.36
N ARG A 175 -20.20 0.32 6.86
CA ARG A 175 -20.76 0.18 8.21
C ARG A 175 -19.74 0.58 9.28
N ARG A 176 -18.53 0.00 9.25
CA ARG A 176 -17.45 0.32 10.21
C ARG A 176 -17.05 1.79 10.18
N THR A 177 -16.93 2.38 8.99
CA THR A 177 -16.62 3.82 8.87
C THR A 177 -17.74 4.67 9.47
N ARG A 178 -19.01 4.33 9.24
CA ARG A 178 -20.13 5.08 9.81
C ARG A 178 -20.19 4.95 11.34
N GLU A 179 -19.92 3.76 11.88
CA GLU A 179 -19.84 3.53 13.33
C GLU A 179 -18.71 4.32 13.97
N PHE A 180 -17.54 4.33 13.34
CA PHE A 180 -16.39 5.14 13.78
C PHE A 180 -16.76 6.63 13.83
N LEU A 181 -17.42 7.17 12.80
CA LEU A 181 -17.84 8.57 12.77
C LEU A 181 -18.91 8.91 13.81
N LYS A 182 -19.81 7.97 14.12
CA LYS A 182 -20.85 8.16 15.16
C LYS A 182 -20.25 8.26 16.57
N GLY A 183 -19.18 7.52 16.84
CA GLY A 183 -18.54 7.48 18.15
C GLY A 183 -17.58 8.63 18.41
N LEU A 184 -17.50 9.63 17.54
CA LEU A 184 -16.56 10.75 17.63
C LEU A 184 -17.28 12.09 17.65
N GLU A 185 -16.74 12.99 18.47
CA GLU A 185 -17.15 14.38 18.58
C GLU A 185 -15.96 15.28 18.26
N LEU A 186 -16.23 16.45 17.70
CA LEU A 186 -15.26 17.51 17.49
C LEU A 186 -15.43 18.52 18.63
N GLU A 187 -14.32 18.92 19.24
CA GLU A 187 -14.28 19.96 20.26
C GLU A 187 -13.53 21.17 19.69
N ASP A 188 -14.13 22.35 19.81
CA ASP A 188 -13.52 23.63 19.43
C ASP A 188 -12.67 24.22 20.57
N GLU A 189 -11.86 25.24 20.30
CA GLU A 189 -11.02 25.90 21.32
C GLU A 189 -11.85 26.53 22.46
N ASP A 190 -13.09 26.90 22.18
CA ASP A 190 -14.06 27.42 23.15
C ASP A 190 -14.82 26.31 23.92
N GLY A 191 -14.49 25.02 23.71
CA GLY A 191 -15.13 23.88 24.38
C GLY A 191 -16.48 23.46 23.78
N ASN A 192 -16.87 24.02 22.63
CA ASN A 192 -18.08 23.61 21.91
C ASN A 192 -17.91 22.21 21.29
N ARG A 193 -18.86 21.31 21.53
CA ARG A 193 -18.83 19.95 20.98
C ARG A 193 -19.86 19.75 19.87
N ILE A 194 -19.42 19.20 18.74
CA ILE A 194 -20.30 18.89 17.61
C ILE A 194 -20.05 17.45 17.16
N SER A 195 -21.12 16.73 16.81
CA SER A 195 -21.00 15.37 16.30
C SER A 195 -20.21 15.31 14.98
N LEU A 196 -19.20 14.45 14.91
CA LEU A 196 -18.37 14.30 13.71
C LEU A 196 -19.19 13.79 12.52
N ILE A 197 -20.18 12.92 12.77
CA ILE A 197 -21.00 12.36 11.69
C ILE A 197 -21.89 13.42 11.02
N GLU A 198 -22.40 14.39 11.77
CA GLU A 198 -23.22 15.47 11.22
C GLU A 198 -22.39 16.38 10.31
N LYS A 199 -21.18 16.74 10.75
CA LYS A 199 -20.21 17.49 9.93
C LYS A 199 -19.78 16.70 8.70
N TYR A 200 -19.59 15.40 8.82
CA TYR A 200 -19.27 14.53 7.69
C TYR A 200 -20.41 14.51 6.66
N ASP A 201 -21.65 14.28 7.11
CA ASP A 201 -22.82 14.13 6.24
C ASP A 201 -23.15 15.45 5.50
N GLY A 202 -22.83 16.61 6.09
CA GLY A 202 -23.06 17.95 5.51
C GLY A 202 -21.88 18.55 4.70
N SER A 203 -20.75 17.86 4.57
CA SER A 203 -19.56 18.40 3.88
C SER A 203 -19.20 17.63 2.61
N VAL A 204 -18.18 18.11 1.88
CA VAL A 204 -17.58 17.43 0.71
C VAL A 204 -16.96 16.06 1.03
N ALA A 205 -16.85 15.71 2.31
CA ALA A 205 -16.45 14.39 2.75
C ALA A 205 -17.53 13.33 2.41
N ASN A 206 -18.80 13.74 2.34
CA ASN A 206 -19.90 12.94 1.83
C ASN A 206 -19.81 12.78 0.31
N PRO A 207 -19.66 11.55 -0.23
CA PRO A 207 -19.55 11.33 -1.68
C PRO A 207 -20.73 11.85 -2.49
N ALA A 208 -21.94 11.91 -1.91
CA ALA A 208 -23.11 12.45 -2.59
C ALA A 208 -22.95 13.96 -2.84
N ILE A 209 -22.58 14.73 -1.81
CA ILE A 209 -22.32 16.17 -1.90
C ILE A 209 -21.15 16.43 -2.85
N ARG A 210 -20.04 15.70 -2.69
CA ARG A 210 -18.87 15.82 -3.56
C ARG A 210 -19.21 15.57 -5.04
N ARG A 211 -20.08 14.61 -5.34
CA ARG A 211 -20.55 14.34 -6.70
C ARG A 211 -21.38 15.50 -7.24
N CYS A 212 -22.31 16.03 -6.45
CA CYS A 212 -23.10 17.19 -6.84
C CYS A 212 -22.21 18.39 -7.15
N GLU A 213 -21.27 18.73 -6.27
CA GLU A 213 -20.32 19.82 -6.50
C GLU A 213 -19.46 19.61 -7.75
N LEU A 214 -18.96 18.39 -7.96
CA LEU A 214 -18.18 18.05 -9.15
C LEU A 214 -19.00 18.29 -10.42
N MET A 215 -20.26 17.86 -10.44
CA MET A 215 -21.14 18.05 -11.60
C MET A 215 -21.44 19.52 -11.84
N THR A 216 -21.65 20.32 -10.79
CA THR A 216 -21.84 21.77 -10.92
C THR A 216 -20.57 22.45 -11.48
N ARG A 217 -19.37 22.08 -11.00
CA ARG A 217 -18.11 22.61 -11.53
C ARG A 217 -17.89 22.25 -13.00
N ILE A 218 -18.17 21.01 -13.39
CA ILE A 218 -18.04 20.56 -14.79
C ILE A 218 -18.98 21.34 -15.71
N ARG A 219 -20.18 21.68 -15.24
CA ARG A 219 -21.17 22.43 -16.01
C ARG A 219 -20.78 23.90 -16.25
N GLY A 220 -19.78 24.41 -15.53
CA GLY A 220 -19.43 25.82 -15.50
C GLY A 220 -20.37 26.56 -14.55
N PHE A 221 -19.81 27.18 -13.52
CA PHE A 221 -20.53 28.10 -12.64
C PHE A 221 -20.75 29.43 -13.36
#